data_AF-A0A067TKV2-F1
#
_entry.id   AF-A0A067TKV2-F1
#
_cell.length_a   1.000
_cell.length_b   1.000
_cell.length_c   1.000
_cell.angle_alpha   90.00
_cell.angle_beta   90.00
_cell.angle_gamma   90.00
#
_symmetry.space_group_name_H-M   'P 1'
#
loop_
_entity.id
_entity.type
_entity.pdbx_description
1 polymer ?
#
loop_
_entity_poly.entity_id
_entity_poly.type
_entity_poly.pdbx_seq_one_letter_code
_entity_poly.pdbx_strand_id
1 'polypeptide(L)'
;MSQQNATGTVSRAQPFKSPGQRPLPTARAYRVNQPPEDGPLFAYRYKNTHRPLTKPAFIKALATAATKAGLEPMQGHGICIGSTLEYLLRGVPFDVMKVKGRWASDAFLIYLTKHAQILAPYMQAQPELHAEFIRLTMPRIQRN
;
A
#
# COMPACT_ATOMS: atom_id res chain seq x y z
N MET A 1 -40.61 -12.44 31.67
CA MET A 1 -40.40 -11.10 31.07
C MET A 1 -38.91 -10.81 31.03
N SER A 2 -38.40 -10.57 29.82
CA SER A 2 -37.12 -10.00 29.39
C SER A 2 -35.79 -10.45 30.02
N GLN A 3 -35.04 -11.15 29.17
CA GLN A 3 -33.58 -11.12 29.11
C GLN A 3 -33.07 -9.73 28.66
N GLN A 4 -31.82 -9.39 29.00
CA GLN A 4 -30.94 -8.60 28.14
C GLN A 4 -29.47 -8.94 28.44
N ASN A 5 -28.89 -9.82 27.62
CA ASN A 5 -27.45 -10.01 27.47
C ASN A 5 -26.96 -9.02 26.39
N ALA A 6 -25.95 -8.22 26.71
CA ALA A 6 -25.33 -7.28 25.78
C ALA A 6 -24.38 -8.03 24.82
N THR A 7 -24.88 -8.37 23.62
CA THR A 7 -24.07 -8.88 22.52
C THR A 7 -23.46 -7.69 21.76
N GLY A 8 -22.21 -7.36 22.07
CA GLY A 8 -21.42 -6.41 21.28
C GLY A 8 -21.14 -6.95 19.88
N THR A 9 -21.95 -6.56 18.91
CA THR A 9 -21.73 -6.87 17.50
C THR A 9 -20.60 -5.99 16.98
N VAL A 10 -19.42 -6.57 16.74
CA VAL A 10 -18.35 -5.92 15.98
C VAL A 10 -18.85 -5.75 14.55
N SER A 11 -19.25 -4.53 14.20
CA SER A 11 -19.66 -4.19 12.85
C SER A 11 -18.46 -4.36 11.92
N ARG A 12 -18.57 -5.33 11.00
CA ARG A 12 -17.60 -5.61 9.94
C ARG A 12 -17.43 -4.34 9.10
N ALA A 13 -16.28 -3.68 9.22
CA ALA A 13 -15.94 -2.52 8.40
C ALA A 13 -16.13 -2.88 6.91
N GLN A 14 -17.07 -2.18 6.27
CA GLN A 14 -17.28 -2.29 4.83
C GLN A 14 -16.02 -1.77 4.12
N PRO A 15 -15.46 -2.49 3.13
CA PRO A 15 -14.33 -1.99 2.39
C PRO A 15 -14.75 -0.74 1.60
N PHE A 16 -14.05 0.36 1.84
CA PHE A 16 -14.14 1.59 1.05
C PHE A 16 -13.83 1.27 -0.42
N LYS A 17 -14.86 1.28 -1.27
CA LYS A 17 -14.74 1.09 -2.72
C LYS A 17 -14.69 2.46 -3.40
N SER A 18 -13.49 2.95 -3.70
CA SER A 18 -13.33 4.10 -4.59
C SER A 18 -13.66 3.71 -6.04
N PRO A 19 -14.33 4.56 -6.83
CA PRO A 19 -14.48 4.38 -8.26
C PRO A 19 -13.08 4.36 -8.92
N GLY A 20 -12.73 3.28 -9.63
CA GLY A 20 -11.44 3.16 -10.32
C GLY A 20 -10.46 2.10 -9.78
N GLN A 21 -10.87 1.25 -8.82
CA GLN A 21 -10.04 0.13 -8.39
C GLN A 21 -9.75 -0.84 -9.54
N ARG A 22 -8.51 -0.83 -10.03
CA ARG A 22 -7.95 -1.93 -10.83
C ARG A 22 -8.19 -3.24 -10.09
N PRO A 23 -8.47 -4.35 -10.80
CA PRO A 23 -8.68 -5.64 -10.17
C PRO A 23 -7.49 -5.98 -9.26
N LEU A 24 -7.80 -6.60 -8.11
CA LEU A 24 -6.80 -6.98 -7.12
C LEU A 24 -5.60 -7.67 -7.81
N PRO A 25 -4.35 -7.41 -7.39
CA PRO A 25 -3.14 -7.93 -8.04
C PRO A 25 -3.19 -9.44 -8.33
N THR A 26 -3.91 -10.17 -7.50
CA THR A 26 -4.21 -11.60 -7.62
C THR A 26 -4.94 -11.98 -8.92
N ALA A 27 -5.97 -11.25 -9.35
CA ALA A 27 -6.75 -11.63 -10.53
C ALA A 27 -5.92 -11.61 -11.83
N ARG A 28 -5.01 -10.63 -11.96
CA ARG A 28 -4.07 -10.58 -13.08
C ARG A 28 -3.04 -11.70 -13.00
N ALA A 29 -2.50 -11.96 -11.80
CA ALA A 29 -1.52 -13.03 -11.59
C ALA A 29 -2.11 -14.41 -11.95
N TYR A 30 -3.36 -14.69 -11.55
CA TYR A 30 -4.07 -15.91 -11.94
C TYR A 30 -4.22 -16.04 -13.46
N ARG A 31 -4.64 -14.98 -14.15
CA ARG A 31 -4.82 -15.02 -15.61
C ARG A 31 -3.52 -15.29 -16.35
N VAL A 32 -2.41 -14.73 -15.89
CA VAL A 32 -1.10 -14.85 -16.55
C VAL A 32 -0.41 -16.17 -16.20
N ASN A 33 -0.40 -16.55 -14.91
CA ASN A 33 0.37 -17.69 -14.44
C ASN A 33 -0.43 -18.99 -14.38
N GLN A 34 -1.77 -18.92 -14.34
CA GLN A 34 -2.68 -20.07 -14.26
C GLN A 34 -2.22 -21.11 -13.22
N PRO A 35 -2.04 -20.71 -11.94
CA PRO A 35 -1.57 -21.62 -10.90
C PRO A 35 -2.60 -22.75 -10.68
N PRO A 36 -2.17 -23.94 -10.22
CA PRO A 36 -3.07 -25.03 -9.83
C PRO A 36 -4.06 -24.57 -8.74
N GLU A 37 -5.27 -25.13 -8.73
CA GLU A 37 -6.30 -24.76 -7.75
C GLU A 37 -5.90 -25.10 -6.31
N ASP A 38 -5.17 -26.20 -6.14
CA ASP A 38 -4.59 -26.68 -4.88
C ASP A 38 -3.16 -26.17 -4.64
N GLY A 39 -2.64 -25.32 -5.53
CA GLY A 39 -1.27 -24.84 -5.52
C GLY A 39 -1.07 -23.49 -4.80
N PRO A 40 0.19 -23.05 -4.63
CA PRO A 40 0.49 -21.75 -4.07
C PRO A 40 -0.15 -20.60 -4.87
N LEU A 41 -0.84 -19.69 -4.18
CA LEU A 41 -1.51 -18.51 -4.75
C LEU A 41 -0.63 -17.71 -5.72
N PHE A 42 0.64 -17.53 -5.34
CA PHE A 42 1.64 -16.85 -6.16
C PHE A 42 2.58 -17.86 -6.79
N ALA A 43 2.08 -18.77 -7.64
CA ALA A 43 2.94 -19.59 -8.48
C ALA A 43 3.17 -18.95 -9.85
N TYR A 44 4.30 -19.29 -10.47
CA TYR A 44 4.63 -18.91 -11.84
C TYR A 44 4.99 -20.15 -12.67
N ARG A 45 4.76 -20.06 -13.99
CA ARG A 45 5.08 -21.15 -14.92
C ARG A 45 6.60 -21.22 -15.11
N TYR A 46 7.16 -22.40 -14.95
CA TYR A 46 8.55 -22.69 -15.24
C TYR A 46 8.63 -24.00 -16.02
N LYS A 47 8.95 -23.91 -17.31
CA LYS A 47 8.84 -25.05 -18.24
C LYS A 47 7.41 -25.63 -18.20
N ASN A 48 7.26 -26.93 -17.95
CA ASN A 48 5.98 -27.63 -17.88
C ASN A 48 5.42 -27.73 -16.46
N THR A 49 5.98 -27.02 -15.47
CA THR A 49 5.52 -27.07 -14.08
C THR A 49 5.28 -25.67 -13.50
N HIS A 50 4.61 -25.62 -12.35
CA HIS A 50 4.45 -24.40 -11.56
C HIS A 50 5.39 -24.42 -10.37
N ARG A 51 5.95 -23.25 -10.06
CA ARG A 51 6.79 -23.05 -8.88
C ARG A 51 6.25 -21.93 -8.01
N PRO A 52 6.31 -22.06 -6.67
CA PRO A 52 5.98 -20.95 -5.79
C PRO A 52 6.94 -19.78 -6.03
N LEU A 53 6.39 -18.57 -6.06
CA LEU A 53 7.17 -17.33 -6.08
C LEU A 53 7.74 -17.08 -4.69
N THR A 54 8.99 -17.51 -4.50
CA THR A 54 9.74 -17.23 -3.28
C THR A 54 10.35 -15.83 -3.33
N LYS A 55 10.66 -15.26 -2.16
CA LYS A 55 11.37 -13.97 -2.07
C LYS A 55 12.67 -13.97 -2.90
N PRO A 56 13.57 -14.97 -2.82
CA PRO A 56 14.78 -14.99 -3.64
C PRO A 56 14.49 -15.01 -5.14
N ALA A 57 13.50 -15.79 -5.59
CA ALA A 57 13.12 -15.86 -7.00
C ALA A 57 12.58 -14.52 -7.50
N PHE A 58 11.75 -13.85 -6.69
CA PHE A 58 11.20 -12.53 -7.00
C PHE A 58 12.31 -11.46 -7.09
N ILE A 59 13.20 -11.40 -6.11
CA ILE A 59 14.31 -10.42 -6.11
C ILE A 59 15.24 -10.67 -7.30
N LYS A 60 15.56 -11.93 -7.61
CA LYS A 60 16.38 -12.28 -8.78
C LYS A 60 15.73 -11.85 -10.09
N ALA A 61 14.42 -12.05 -10.23
CA ALA A 61 13.68 -11.64 -11.42
C ALA A 61 13.69 -10.11 -11.60
N LEU A 62 13.48 -9.36 -10.50
CA LEU A 62 13.58 -7.89 -10.52
C LEU A 62 14.98 -7.40 -10.85
N ALA A 63 16.01 -7.97 -10.23
CA ALA A 63 17.41 -7.63 -10.52
C ALA A 63 17.72 -7.84 -12.00
N THR A 64 17.31 -8.99 -12.56
CA THR A 64 17.50 -9.30 -13.98
C THR A 64 16.80 -8.29 -14.88
N ALA A 65 15.58 -7.87 -14.53
CA ALA A 65 14.83 -6.87 -15.28
C ALA A 65 15.48 -5.48 -15.20
N ALA A 66 15.95 -5.08 -14.01
CA ALA A 66 16.65 -3.83 -13.78
C ALA A 66 17.94 -3.75 -14.61
N THR A 67 18.78 -4.79 -14.55
CA THR A 67 20.02 -4.86 -15.34
C THR A 67 19.74 -4.77 -16.84
N LYS A 68 18.71 -5.46 -17.34
CA LYS A 68 18.29 -5.37 -18.75
C LYS A 68 17.81 -3.97 -19.16
N ALA A 69 17.30 -3.20 -18.21
CA ALA A 69 16.87 -1.81 -18.40
C ALA A 69 18.01 -0.79 -18.15
N GLY A 70 19.24 -1.23 -17.87
CA GLY A 70 20.35 -0.35 -17.52
C GLY A 70 20.22 0.30 -16.14
N LEU A 71 19.43 -0.30 -15.25
CA LEU A 71 19.20 0.17 -13.88
C LEU A 71 19.95 -0.70 -12.86
N GLU A 72 20.34 -0.09 -11.76
CA GLU A 72 20.93 -0.80 -10.63
C GLU A 72 19.90 -1.72 -9.94
N PRO A 73 20.25 -3.00 -9.65
CA PRO A 73 19.37 -3.91 -8.92
C PRO A 73 19.00 -3.38 -7.54
N MET A 74 17.70 -3.33 -7.26
CA MET A 74 17.19 -2.86 -5.98
C MET A 74 17.16 -3.96 -4.92
N GLN A 75 17.61 -3.64 -3.70
CA GLN A 75 17.49 -4.53 -2.55
C GLN A 75 16.04 -4.67 -2.08
N GLY A 76 15.72 -5.78 -1.41
CA GLY A 76 14.38 -6.04 -0.87
C GLY A 76 13.83 -4.92 0.02
N HIS A 77 14.68 -4.25 0.81
CA HIS A 77 14.28 -3.13 1.65
C HIS A 77 13.83 -1.90 0.82
N GLY A 78 14.55 -1.59 -0.26
CA GLY A 78 14.17 -0.51 -1.19
C GLY A 78 12.81 -0.77 -1.85
N ILE A 79 12.49 -2.03 -2.16
CA ILE A 79 11.19 -2.43 -2.69
C ILE A 79 10.07 -2.20 -1.65
N CYS A 80 10.32 -2.51 -0.38
CA CYS A 80 9.36 -2.23 0.70
C CYS A 80 9.10 -0.71 0.86
N ILE A 81 10.15 0.12 0.78
CA ILE A 81 10.00 1.59 0.83
C ILE A 81 9.20 2.08 -0.38
N GLY A 82 9.61 1.70 -1.59
CA GLY A 82 8.95 2.12 -2.83
C GLY A 82 7.49 1.67 -2.90
N SER A 83 7.19 0.44 -2.45
CA SER A 83 5.81 -0.04 -2.38
C SER A 83 4.97 0.74 -1.37
N THR A 84 5.54 1.10 -0.21
CA THR A 84 4.84 1.92 0.78
C THR A 84 4.48 3.28 0.20
N LEU A 85 5.43 3.94 -0.44
CA LEU A 85 5.22 5.21 -1.13
C LEU A 85 4.13 5.10 -2.20
N GLU A 86 4.19 4.05 -3.02
CA GLU A 86 3.25 3.85 -4.12
C GLU A 86 1.81 3.60 -3.65
N TYR A 87 1.62 2.90 -2.53
CA TYR A 87 0.29 2.75 -1.93
C TYR A 87 -0.24 4.06 -1.35
N LEU A 88 0.61 4.83 -0.68
CA LEU A 88 0.22 6.14 -0.13
C LEU A 88 -0.17 7.12 -1.24
N LEU A 89 0.56 7.14 -2.36
CA LEU A 89 0.21 7.93 -3.54
C LEU A 89 -1.11 7.50 -4.19
N ARG A 90 -1.56 6.27 -3.94
CA ARG A 90 -2.89 5.78 -4.35
C ARG A 90 -3.99 6.09 -3.34
N GLY A 91 -3.69 6.87 -2.30
CA GLY A 91 -4.65 7.26 -1.27
C GLY A 91 -4.97 6.16 -0.27
N VAL A 92 -4.11 5.13 -0.13
CA VAL A 92 -4.28 4.17 0.97
C VAL A 92 -3.96 4.88 2.29
N PRO A 93 -4.87 4.85 3.29
CA PRO A 93 -4.66 5.46 4.60
C PRO A 93 -3.38 5.02 5.32
N PHE A 94 -2.78 5.92 6.11
CA PHE A 94 -1.54 5.68 6.85
C PHE A 94 -1.63 4.50 7.82
N ASP A 95 -2.74 4.37 8.55
CA ASP A 95 -3.03 3.27 9.48
C ASP A 95 -3.13 1.93 8.73
N VAL A 96 -3.83 1.91 7.59
CA VAL A 96 -3.91 0.74 6.72
C VAL A 96 -2.53 0.34 6.19
N MET A 97 -1.69 1.32 5.84
CA MET A 97 -0.32 1.05 5.40
C MET A 97 0.58 0.54 6.51
N LYS A 98 0.43 1.04 7.73
CA LYS A 98 1.14 0.56 8.92
C LYS A 98 0.87 -0.93 9.16
N VAL A 99 -0.42 -1.32 9.10
CA VAL A 99 -0.84 -2.73 9.21
C VAL A 99 -0.29 -3.55 8.04
N LYS A 100 -0.42 -3.07 6.80
CA LYS A 100 0.05 -3.79 5.59
C LYS A 100 1.55 -4.04 5.59
N GLY A 101 2.33 -3.06 6.00
CA GLY A 101 3.78 -3.18 6.08
C GLY A 101 4.27 -3.88 7.35
N ARG A 102 3.36 -4.28 8.25
CA ARG A 102 3.68 -4.91 9.55
C ARG A 102 4.58 -4.05 10.44
N TRP A 103 4.37 -2.74 10.41
CA TRP A 103 5.14 -1.79 11.21
C TRP A 103 4.56 -1.70 12.61
N ALA A 104 5.40 -1.93 13.62
CA ALA A 104 5.00 -1.77 15.01
C ALA A 104 4.88 -0.28 15.42
N SER A 105 5.61 0.60 14.75
CA SER A 105 5.68 2.04 15.05
C SER A 105 5.54 2.90 13.80
N ASP A 106 5.50 4.21 13.98
CA ASP A 106 5.45 5.19 12.88
C ASP A 106 6.83 5.45 12.23
N ALA A 107 7.78 4.55 12.44
CA ALA A 107 9.09 4.59 11.79
C ALA A 107 8.98 4.61 10.26
N PHE A 108 7.85 4.23 9.67
CA PHE A 108 7.66 4.31 8.22
C PHE A 108 7.58 5.74 7.69
N LEU A 109 7.24 6.71 8.55
CA LEU A 109 7.12 8.11 8.18
C LEU A 109 8.46 8.69 7.71
N ILE A 110 9.59 8.17 8.19
CA ILE A 110 10.93 8.65 7.79
C ILE A 110 11.26 8.30 6.32
N TYR A 111 10.53 7.35 5.73
CA TYR A 111 10.76 6.91 4.36
C TYR A 111 9.87 7.62 3.34
N LEU A 112 9.08 8.61 3.77
CA LEU A 112 8.27 9.42 2.88
C LEU A 112 9.15 10.45 2.19
N THR A 113 9.06 10.54 0.87
CA THR A 113 9.81 11.53 0.08
C THR A 113 8.90 12.55 -0.59
N LYS A 114 7.67 12.14 -0.96
CA LYS A 114 6.68 12.95 -1.68
C LYS A 114 5.61 13.53 -0.76
N HIS A 115 6.04 14.15 0.34
CA HIS A 115 5.17 14.63 1.42
C HIS A 115 3.95 15.43 0.94
N ALA A 116 4.13 16.44 0.09
CA ALA A 116 3.01 17.26 -0.40
C ALA A 116 1.97 16.44 -1.17
N GLN A 117 2.41 15.53 -2.06
CA GLN A 117 1.50 14.69 -2.86
C GLN A 117 0.77 13.67 -1.98
N ILE A 118 1.44 13.16 -0.96
CA ILE A 118 0.87 12.20 -0.02
C ILE A 118 -0.13 12.89 0.89
N LEU A 119 0.20 14.07 1.45
CA LEU A 119 -0.59 14.74 2.48
C LEU A 119 -1.77 15.56 1.91
N ALA A 120 -1.64 16.11 0.69
CA ALA A 120 -2.68 16.97 0.12
C ALA A 120 -4.10 16.34 0.12
N PRO A 121 -4.29 15.08 -0.29
CA PRO A 121 -5.61 14.44 -0.23
C PRO A 121 -6.16 14.32 1.21
N TYR A 122 -5.29 14.07 2.20
CA TYR A 122 -5.71 13.96 3.60
C TYR A 122 -6.12 15.31 4.17
N MET A 123 -5.36 16.35 3.86
CA MET A 123 -5.65 17.71 4.31
C MET A 123 -6.95 18.22 3.67
N GLN A 124 -7.15 17.98 2.38
CA GLN A 124 -8.39 18.34 1.69
C GLN A 124 -9.62 17.59 2.23
N ALA A 125 -9.45 16.33 2.66
CA ALA A 125 -10.52 15.55 3.27
C ALA A 125 -10.87 15.99 4.70
N GLN A 126 -10.02 16.80 5.36
CA GLN A 126 -10.21 17.27 6.73
C GLN A 126 -10.03 18.80 6.82
N PRO A 127 -11.12 19.58 6.65
CA PRO A 127 -11.08 21.03 6.61
C PRO A 127 -10.41 21.69 7.83
N GLU A 128 -10.63 21.13 9.02
CA GLU A 128 -10.03 21.59 10.29
C GLU A 128 -8.50 21.49 10.26
N LEU A 129 -7.96 20.34 9.84
CA LEU A 129 -6.51 20.13 9.73
C LEU A 129 -5.90 21.00 8.65
N HIS A 130 -6.63 21.23 7.55
CA HIS A 130 -6.18 22.14 6.51
C HIS A 130 -6.08 23.58 7.03
N ALA A 131 -7.10 24.06 7.76
CA ALA A 131 -7.10 25.39 8.35
C ALA A 131 -5.98 25.57 9.38
N GLU A 132 -5.78 24.59 10.25
CA GLU A 132 -4.70 24.60 11.24
C GLU A 132 -3.32 24.58 10.58
N PHE A 133 -3.13 23.76 9.55
CA PHE A 133 -1.89 23.74 8.79
C PHE A 133 -1.60 25.09 8.11
N ILE A 134 -2.59 25.68 7.45
CA ILE A 134 -2.45 27.00 6.81
C ILE A 134 -2.07 28.05 7.86
N ARG A 135 -2.70 28.02 9.05
CA ARG A 135 -2.38 28.91 10.17
C ARG A 135 -0.92 28.77 10.64
N LEU A 136 -0.39 27.54 10.66
CA LEU A 136 0.97 27.25 11.14
C LEU A 136 2.06 27.52 10.09
N THR A 137 1.74 27.38 8.81
CA THR A 137 2.74 27.39 7.72
C THR A 137 2.76 28.67 6.89
N MET A 138 1.65 29.41 6.83
CA MET A 138 1.61 30.68 6.11
C MET A 138 1.97 31.84 7.07
N PRO A 139 2.95 32.70 6.72
CA PRO A 139 3.26 33.88 7.52
C PRO A 139 2.04 34.81 7.55
N ARG A 140 1.79 35.45 8.70
CA ARG A 140 0.74 36.48 8.79
C ARG A 140 1.10 37.61 7.83
N ILE A 141 0.34 37.73 6.75
CA ILE A 141 0.44 38.88 5.85
C ILE A 141 -0.05 40.10 6.63
N GLN A 142 0.90 40.87 7.18
CA GLN A 142 0.59 42.20 7.69
C GLN A 142 0.37 43.09 6.48
N ARG A 143 -0.89 43.46 6.26
CA ARG A 143 -1.29 44.39 5.22
C ARG A 143 -0.92 45.79 5.70
N ASN A 144 0.07 46.39 5.05
CA ASN A 144 0.52 47.76 5.29
C ASN A 144 -0.45 48.77 4.66
#